data_AF-A0A2V8QB67-F1
#
_entry.id   AF-A0A2V8QB67-F1
#
_cell.length_a   1.000
_cell.length_b   1.000
_cell.length_c   1.000
_cell.angle_alpha   90.00
_cell.angle_beta   90.00
_cell.angle_gamma   90.00
#
_symmetry.space_group_name_H-M   'P 1'
#
loop_
_entity.id
_entity.type
_entity.pdbx_description
1 polymer ?
#
loop_
_entity_poly.entity_id
_entity_poly.type
_entity_poly.pdbx_seq_one_letter_code
_entity_poly.pdbx_strand_id
1 'polypeptide(L)'
;MQPTANAPGAYPINFFLLNPFVIGGVGNGRMNFVDDTGWHSYNGLQVQFRQRFTHGINWNANYTWSHSFTNLPADNANQGVDFLTLRNTDLDKRPSQFDIRHVIQTYGTYDLPVGRGRMFNIDNKYIDGVIGGWTVGSVFIFSTGQPLQLTGGFQTVNNSNSTGATGVVLAPGVTLDQIQQMFNAPLIRLTGRPAGTTTDIQRLAVDPKLVGSDFRANPAFILPNKTPGSFGQQLFIRDKNTFQWDMSIMKHFKILESTQLDLFAGLTNLLNHPRWAYGDTTGTPPGSLNVTSTSFGVINGPTGSRSINLRATLSF
;
A
#
# COMPACT_ATOMS: atom_id res chain seq x y z
N MET A 1 -13.62 44.23 -33.08
CA MET A 1 -13.51 43.57 -34.40
C MET A 1 -12.37 42.56 -34.29
N GLN A 2 -12.59 41.32 -34.73
CA GLN A 2 -11.58 40.25 -34.78
C GLN A 2 -10.27 40.74 -35.45
N PRO A 3 -9.08 40.30 -35.00
CA PRO A 3 -7.91 40.41 -35.85
C PRO A 3 -8.05 39.40 -36.99
N THR A 4 -8.31 39.94 -38.18
CA THR A 4 -8.24 39.24 -39.46
C THR A 4 -6.79 38.85 -39.73
N ALA A 5 -6.54 37.56 -39.98
CA ALA A 5 -5.27 37.04 -40.44
C ALA A 5 -4.93 37.49 -41.87
N ASN A 6 -3.64 37.36 -42.22
CA ASN A 6 -2.97 37.60 -43.51
C ASN A 6 -2.40 39.00 -43.77
N ALA A 7 -1.26 39.28 -43.11
CA ALA A 7 -0.18 40.02 -43.74
C ALA A 7 1.12 39.22 -43.58
N PRO A 8 1.76 38.73 -44.66
CA PRO A 8 3.05 38.07 -44.58
C PRO A 8 4.11 39.14 -44.29
N GLY A 9 4.53 39.24 -43.03
CA GLY A 9 5.72 40.01 -42.66
C GLY A 9 6.98 39.40 -43.28
N ALA A 10 8.07 40.18 -43.32
CA ALA A 10 9.35 39.87 -43.96
C ALA A 10 10.13 38.67 -43.38
N TYR A 11 9.50 37.85 -42.53
CA TYR A 11 10.07 36.63 -41.98
C TYR A 11 9.21 35.44 -42.41
N PRO A 12 9.78 34.39 -43.03
CA PRO A 12 9.02 33.21 -43.42
C PRO A 12 8.38 32.54 -42.19
N ILE A 13 7.17 32.01 -42.37
CA ILE A 13 6.28 31.44 -41.33
C ILE A 13 6.85 30.21 -40.57
N ASN A 14 8.11 29.84 -40.78
CA ASN A 14 8.76 28.66 -40.21
C ASN A 14 10.17 28.98 -39.65
N PHE A 15 10.32 30.01 -38.82
CA PHE A 15 11.60 30.28 -38.13
C PHE A 15 11.83 29.40 -36.88
N PHE A 16 11.00 28.37 -36.69
CA PHE A 16 11.33 27.24 -35.83
C PHE A 16 11.51 26.03 -36.74
N LEU A 17 12.76 25.78 -37.17
CA LEU A 17 13.11 24.43 -37.63
C LEU A 17 12.99 23.53 -36.39
N LEU A 18 11.91 22.76 -36.32
CA LEU A 18 11.78 21.71 -35.31
C LEU A 18 13.01 20.83 -35.46
N ASN A 19 13.76 20.64 -34.37
CA ASN A 19 15.01 19.89 -34.41
C ASN A 19 14.74 18.53 -35.09
N PRO A 20 15.32 18.25 -36.28
CA PRO A 20 14.98 17.06 -37.07
C PRO A 20 15.36 15.76 -36.36
N PHE A 21 16.25 15.81 -35.36
CA PHE A 21 16.60 14.67 -34.53
C PHE A 21 15.55 14.34 -33.46
N VAL A 22 14.64 15.26 -33.15
CA VAL A 22 13.56 15.04 -32.17
C VAL A 22 12.42 14.21 -32.76
N ILE A 23 12.21 14.27 -34.09
CA ILE A 23 11.12 13.56 -34.80
C ILE A 23 11.38 12.05 -34.99
N GLY A 24 12.61 11.57 -34.79
CA GLY A 24 12.98 10.15 -35.01
C GLY A 24 13.52 9.38 -33.80
N GLY A 25 13.68 10.02 -32.64
CA GLY A 25 14.22 9.40 -31.43
C GLY A 25 13.16 8.69 -30.57
N VAL A 26 13.62 7.79 -29.69
CA VAL A 26 12.82 7.06 -28.69
C VAL A 26 12.12 8.08 -27.77
N GLY A 27 10.93 8.54 -28.15
CA GLY A 27 10.26 9.67 -27.49
C GLY A 27 9.14 10.34 -28.27
N ASN A 28 8.89 9.96 -29.52
CA ASN A 28 7.71 10.41 -30.28
C ASN A 28 7.68 11.96 -30.46
N GLY A 29 8.80 12.57 -30.87
CA GLY A 29 8.86 14.03 -31.04
C GLY A 29 9.21 14.83 -29.78
N ARG A 30 9.79 14.21 -28.74
CA ARG A 30 10.08 14.85 -27.44
C ARG A 30 11.57 14.90 -27.14
N MET A 31 12.04 16.04 -26.64
CA MET A 31 13.36 16.18 -26.04
C MET A 31 13.19 16.07 -24.52
N ASN A 32 13.76 15.02 -23.93
CA ASN A 32 13.70 14.82 -22.48
C ASN A 32 14.82 15.65 -21.83
N PHE A 33 14.44 16.52 -20.90
CA PHE A 33 15.39 17.16 -19.99
C PHE A 33 15.61 16.22 -18.80
N VAL A 34 16.87 15.90 -18.52
CA VAL A 34 17.25 15.04 -17.39
C VAL A 34 17.94 15.91 -16.37
N ASP A 35 17.41 15.91 -15.15
CA ASP A 35 17.95 16.62 -14.01
C ASP A 35 17.85 15.75 -12.74
N ASP A 36 18.38 16.27 -11.62
CA ASP A 36 18.39 15.66 -10.30
C ASP A 36 17.52 16.45 -9.30
N THR A 37 16.47 17.13 -9.77
CA THR A 37 15.62 18.02 -8.95
C THR A 37 14.69 17.28 -7.98
N GLY A 38 14.66 15.94 -8.05
CA GLY A 38 13.92 15.08 -7.14
C GLY A 38 14.56 15.01 -5.76
N TRP A 39 13.74 15.09 -4.70
CA TRP A 39 14.20 14.91 -3.33
C TRP A 39 13.23 14.03 -2.52
N HIS A 40 13.78 13.37 -1.51
CA HIS A 40 13.03 12.60 -0.51
C HIS A 40 13.50 13.01 0.89
N SER A 41 12.56 13.18 1.81
CA SER A 41 12.85 13.40 3.23
C SER A 41 12.19 12.31 4.05
N TYR A 42 12.87 11.86 5.10
CA TYR A 42 12.38 10.82 6.01
C TYR A 42 12.70 11.22 7.44
N ASN A 43 11.66 11.33 8.26
CA ASN A 43 11.77 11.45 9.71
C ASN A 43 11.24 10.15 10.32
N GLY A 44 11.93 9.61 11.32
CA GLY A 44 11.52 8.35 11.91
C GLY A 44 11.92 8.22 13.37
N LEU A 45 11.22 7.32 14.05
CA LEU A 45 11.51 6.91 15.42
C LEU A 45 11.46 5.39 15.45
N GLN A 46 12.50 4.76 16.01
CA GLN A 46 12.56 3.31 16.18
C GLN A 46 12.74 2.99 17.66
N VAL A 47 11.85 2.16 18.19
CA VAL A 47 11.89 1.70 19.58
C VAL A 47 11.96 0.17 19.55
N GLN A 48 12.97 -0.37 20.23
CA GLN A 48 13.15 -1.82 20.39
C GLN A 48 13.07 -2.18 21.87
N PHE A 49 12.18 -3.11 22.19
CA PHE A 49 12.13 -3.80 23.47
C PHE A 49 12.60 -5.24 23.28
N ARG A 50 13.60 -5.65 24.08
CA ARG A 50 14.15 -7.01 24.06
C ARG A 50 14.10 -7.60 25.46
N GLN A 51 13.25 -8.59 25.64
CA GLN A 51 13.24 -9.45 26.82
C GLN A 51 14.10 -10.68 26.55
N ARG A 52 15.22 -10.78 27.26
CA ARG A 52 16.05 -12.01 27.24
C ARG A 52 15.31 -13.13 27.97
N PHE A 53 15.64 -14.37 27.62
CA PHE A 53 14.98 -15.56 28.18
C PHE A 53 14.92 -15.50 29.72
N THR A 54 13.71 -15.35 30.26
CA THR A 54 13.45 -15.38 31.70
C THR A 54 12.05 -15.91 31.94
N HIS A 55 11.90 -16.77 32.94
CA HIS A 55 10.61 -17.41 33.28
C HIS A 55 9.89 -18.03 32.06
N GLY A 56 10.67 -18.61 31.12
CA GLY A 56 10.14 -19.22 29.90
C GLY A 56 9.85 -18.26 28.74
N ILE A 57 10.02 -16.94 28.91
CA ILE A 57 9.71 -15.93 27.88
C ILE A 57 10.99 -15.42 27.24
N ASN A 58 11.10 -15.50 25.92
CA ASN A 58 12.08 -14.78 25.11
C ASN A 58 11.34 -13.96 24.05
N TRP A 59 11.44 -12.63 24.09
CA TRP A 59 10.57 -11.78 23.29
C TRP A 59 11.26 -10.52 22.77
N ASN A 60 10.94 -10.14 21.53
CA ASN A 60 11.35 -8.89 20.91
C ASN A 60 10.11 -8.16 20.40
N ALA A 61 10.05 -6.85 20.64
CA ALA A 61 9.05 -5.97 20.06
C ALA A 61 9.76 -4.75 19.46
N ASN A 62 9.50 -4.51 18.18
CA ASN A 62 10.02 -3.38 17.43
C ASN A 62 8.86 -2.51 17.00
N TYR A 63 9.00 -1.20 17.20
CA TYR A 63 8.06 -0.20 16.74
C TYR A 63 8.82 0.84 15.92
N THR A 64 8.34 1.08 14.71
CA THR A 64 8.87 2.11 13.81
C THR A 64 7.76 3.08 13.49
N TRP A 65 7.97 4.35 13.80
CA TRP A 65 7.22 5.46 13.25
C TRP A 65 7.98 6.03 12.07
N SER A 66 7.28 6.30 10.97
CA SER A 66 7.86 6.97 9.80
C SER A 66 7.03 8.16 9.35
N HIS A 67 7.71 9.19 8.87
CA HIS A 67 7.13 10.33 8.21
C HIS A 67 7.99 10.75 7.02
N SER A 68 7.55 10.40 5.82
CA SER A 68 8.29 10.68 4.59
C SER A 68 7.52 11.55 3.60
N PHE A 69 8.25 12.49 2.98
CA PHE A 69 7.78 13.33 1.89
C PHE A 69 8.70 13.22 0.68
N THR A 70 8.15 13.48 -0.50
CA THR A 70 8.86 13.55 -1.78
C THR A 70 8.19 14.58 -2.67
N ASN A 71 8.92 15.13 -3.65
CA ASN A 71 8.31 15.84 -4.78
C ASN A 71 8.09 14.92 -5.99
N LEU A 72 8.84 13.82 -6.09
CA LEU A 72 8.86 12.94 -7.24
C LEU A 72 8.78 11.47 -6.78
N PRO A 73 7.63 10.79 -6.91
CA PRO A 73 7.41 9.43 -6.43
C PRO A 73 8.01 8.43 -7.43
N ALA A 74 9.33 8.46 -7.56
CA ALA A 74 10.10 7.51 -8.33
C ALA A 74 10.86 6.55 -7.42
N ASP A 75 11.00 5.32 -7.88
CA ASP A 75 11.82 4.27 -7.27
C ASP A 75 12.88 3.72 -8.24
N ASN A 76 13.05 4.38 -9.40
CA ASN A 76 13.96 4.00 -10.47
C ASN A 76 14.74 5.21 -11.00
N ALA A 77 15.99 4.99 -11.42
CA ALA A 77 16.89 6.01 -11.95
C ALA A 77 16.45 6.58 -13.32
N ASN A 78 15.64 5.84 -14.09
CA ASN A 78 15.21 6.22 -15.44
C ASN A 78 13.69 6.45 -15.53
N GLN A 79 13.16 7.38 -14.75
CA GLN A 79 11.74 7.73 -14.79
C GLN A 79 11.50 9.17 -15.27
N GLY A 80 10.79 9.31 -16.39
CA GLY A 80 10.33 10.60 -16.91
C GLY A 80 9.03 11.02 -16.22
N VAL A 81 9.13 11.56 -15.00
CA VAL A 81 7.99 12.11 -14.26
C VAL A 81 8.02 13.63 -14.38
N ASP A 82 6.96 14.20 -14.96
CA ASP A 82 6.83 15.65 -15.05
C ASP A 82 6.36 16.23 -13.71
N PHE A 83 6.99 17.33 -13.28
CA PHE A 83 6.44 18.19 -12.24
C PHE A 83 5.13 18.81 -12.69
N LEU A 84 4.25 19.10 -11.73
CA LEU A 84 3.01 19.84 -11.95
C LEU A 84 3.27 21.14 -12.73
N THR A 85 4.34 21.85 -12.36
CA THR A 85 4.85 22.99 -13.08
C THR A 85 6.34 23.19 -12.87
N LEU A 86 7.08 23.42 -13.96
CA LEU A 86 8.50 23.77 -13.90
C LEU A 86 8.75 25.17 -13.29
N ARG A 87 7.70 25.98 -13.11
CA ARG A 87 7.82 27.31 -12.48
C ARG A 87 7.99 27.23 -10.97
N ASN A 88 7.50 26.17 -10.34
CA ASN A 88 7.57 25.94 -8.90
C ASN A 88 7.40 24.44 -8.62
N THR A 89 8.51 23.74 -8.45
CA THR A 89 8.55 22.30 -8.17
C THR A 89 8.17 21.95 -6.72
N ASP A 90 8.10 22.93 -5.81
CA ASP A 90 7.68 22.70 -4.42
C ASP A 90 6.19 22.37 -4.31
N LEU A 91 5.39 22.69 -5.35
CA LEU A 91 3.96 22.33 -5.41
C LEU A 91 3.74 20.83 -5.54
N ASP A 92 4.75 20.07 -5.94
CA ASP A 92 4.71 18.61 -6.03
C ASP A 92 5.05 17.92 -4.71
N LYS A 93 5.37 18.67 -3.65
CA LYS A 93 5.63 18.12 -2.31
C LYS A 93 4.41 17.34 -1.82
N ARG A 94 4.61 16.04 -1.62
CA ARG A 94 3.57 15.08 -1.22
C ARG A 94 4.11 14.01 -0.27
N PRO A 95 3.25 13.30 0.46
CA PRO A 95 3.65 12.10 1.18
C PRO A 95 4.32 11.10 0.22
N SER A 96 5.39 10.46 0.68
CA SER A 96 6.02 9.37 -0.08
C SER A 96 5.09 8.16 -0.13
N GLN A 97 5.08 7.45 -1.26
CA GLN A 97 4.40 6.15 -1.39
C GLN A 97 4.91 5.12 -0.36
N PHE A 98 6.14 5.31 0.12
CA PHE A 98 6.77 4.46 1.14
C PHE A 98 6.51 4.93 2.60
N ASP A 99 5.62 5.92 2.81
CA ASP A 99 5.27 6.45 4.13
C ASP A 99 4.31 5.54 4.92
N ILE A 100 4.86 4.43 5.42
CA ILE A 100 4.15 3.52 6.34
C ILE A 100 4.27 4.05 7.77
N ARG A 101 3.27 4.84 8.17
CA ARG A 101 3.29 5.67 9.40
C ARG A 101 3.65 4.91 10.67
N HIS A 102 3.05 3.74 10.89
CA HIS A 102 3.33 2.90 12.05
C HIS A 102 3.55 1.46 11.60
N VAL A 103 4.67 0.86 12.04
CA VAL A 103 4.96 -0.56 11.90
C VAL A 103 5.28 -1.13 13.27
N ILE A 104 4.57 -2.18 13.66
CA ILE A 104 4.83 -2.96 14.87
C ILE A 104 5.22 -4.36 14.43
N GLN A 105 6.37 -4.84 14.88
CA GLN A 105 6.81 -6.22 14.68
C GLN A 105 7.19 -6.81 16.03
N THR A 106 6.42 -7.80 16.49
CA THR A 106 6.70 -8.52 17.74
C THR A 106 6.91 -9.99 17.43
N TYR A 107 7.93 -10.59 18.01
CA TYR A 107 8.17 -12.01 17.86
C TYR A 107 8.89 -12.57 19.08
N GLY A 108 8.61 -13.83 19.36
CA GLY A 108 9.24 -14.51 20.47
C GLY A 108 8.65 -15.88 20.73
N THR A 109 9.15 -16.49 21.80
CA THR A 109 8.72 -17.80 22.28
C THR A 109 8.35 -17.72 23.74
N TYR A 110 7.36 -18.53 24.12
CA TYR A 110 6.95 -18.73 25.49
C TYR A 110 6.87 -20.22 25.79
N ASP A 111 7.71 -20.66 26.71
CA ASP A 111 7.66 -22.00 27.29
C ASP A 111 6.53 -22.04 28.32
N LEU A 112 5.47 -22.80 28.02
CA LEU A 112 4.31 -22.86 28.90
C LEU A 112 4.72 -23.33 30.30
N PRO A 113 4.27 -22.67 31.37
CA PRO A 113 4.72 -22.93 32.73
C PRO A 113 4.03 -24.16 33.34
N VAL A 114 3.65 -25.13 32.51
CA VAL A 114 2.91 -26.35 32.86
C VAL A 114 3.82 -27.56 32.69
N GLY A 115 3.85 -28.40 33.72
CA GLY A 115 4.58 -29.66 33.72
C GLY A 115 5.43 -29.84 34.97
N ARG A 116 6.08 -31.00 35.07
CA ARG A 116 6.86 -31.39 36.24
C ARG A 116 8.01 -30.39 36.50
N GLY A 117 8.05 -29.82 37.70
CA GLY A 117 9.06 -28.83 38.09
C GLY A 117 8.88 -27.43 37.48
N ARG A 118 7.71 -27.15 36.89
CA ARG A 118 7.30 -25.79 36.46
C ARG A 118 6.28 -25.19 37.43
N MET A 119 5.87 -23.95 37.17
CA MET A 119 4.95 -23.19 38.05
C MET A 119 3.63 -23.94 38.31
N PHE A 120 3.07 -24.57 37.27
CA PHE A 120 1.93 -25.48 37.38
C PHE A 120 2.44 -26.92 37.32
N ASN A 121 2.83 -27.42 38.51
CA ASN A 121 3.36 -28.77 38.66
C ASN A 121 2.24 -29.82 38.47
N ILE A 122 2.57 -30.90 37.78
CA ILE A 122 1.68 -32.04 37.55
C ILE A 122 2.41 -33.29 37.99
N ASP A 123 1.86 -33.97 38.99
CA ASP A 123 2.52 -35.14 39.60
C ASP A 123 2.26 -36.44 38.83
N ASN A 124 1.20 -36.47 37.99
CA ASN A 124 0.89 -37.63 37.17
C ASN A 124 1.74 -37.64 35.88
N LYS A 125 2.63 -38.63 35.76
CA LYS A 125 3.55 -38.82 34.62
C LYS A 125 2.85 -38.86 33.26
N TYR A 126 1.67 -39.47 33.17
CA TYR A 126 0.94 -39.58 31.90
C TYR A 126 0.31 -38.25 31.50
N ILE A 127 -0.24 -37.52 32.48
CA ILE A 127 -0.80 -36.19 32.25
C ILE A 127 0.31 -35.21 31.87
N ASP A 128 1.41 -35.18 32.64
CA ASP A 128 2.60 -34.36 32.35
C ASP A 128 3.17 -34.63 30.95
N GLY A 129 3.23 -35.91 30.54
CA GLY A 129 3.64 -36.30 29.20
C GLY A 129 2.79 -35.69 28.08
N VAL A 130 1.50 -35.39 28.32
CA VAL A 130 0.58 -34.83 27.32
C VAL A 130 0.48 -33.30 27.42
N ILE A 131 0.44 -32.73 28.63
CA ILE A 131 0.20 -31.28 28.81
C ILE A 131 1.43 -30.47 29.22
N GLY A 132 2.54 -31.12 29.59
CA GLY A 132 3.79 -30.48 29.94
C GLY A 132 4.71 -30.21 28.74
N GLY A 133 5.66 -29.27 28.89
CA GLY A 133 6.79 -29.11 27.97
C GLY A 133 6.46 -28.52 26.59
N TRP A 134 5.36 -27.78 26.47
CA TRP A 134 5.01 -27.06 25.26
C TRP A 134 5.72 -25.71 25.18
N THR A 135 6.20 -25.36 23.99
CA THR A 135 6.73 -24.04 23.65
C THR A 135 5.88 -23.44 22.54
N VAL A 136 5.43 -22.21 22.75
CA VAL A 136 4.62 -21.46 21.78
C VAL A 136 5.47 -20.35 21.20
N GLY A 137 5.62 -20.32 19.88
CA GLY A 137 6.18 -19.20 19.14
C GLY A 137 5.08 -18.31 18.57
N SER A 138 5.35 -17.01 18.48
CA SER A 138 4.43 -16.05 17.87
C SER A 138 5.21 -15.00 17.11
N VAL A 139 4.71 -14.62 15.94
CA VAL A 139 5.18 -13.50 15.13
C VAL A 139 3.96 -12.67 14.76
N PHE A 140 3.94 -11.41 15.17
CA PHE A 140 2.89 -10.47 14.86
C PHE A 140 3.48 -9.25 14.17
N ILE A 141 2.94 -8.92 12.99
CA ILE A 141 3.32 -7.76 12.20
C ILE A 141 2.06 -6.95 11.95
N PHE A 142 2.07 -5.67 12.30
CA PHE A 142 1.04 -4.70 11.98
C PHE A 142 1.66 -3.52 11.24
N SER A 143 1.01 -3.06 10.19
CA SER A 143 1.40 -1.85 9.46
C SER A 143 0.19 -1.00 9.12
N THR A 144 0.35 0.32 9.19
CA THR A 144 -0.66 1.24 8.66
C THR A 144 -0.67 1.25 7.14
N GLY A 145 -1.81 1.61 6.55
CA GLY A 145 -1.89 1.78 5.10
C GLY A 145 -0.97 2.88 4.57
N GLN A 146 -0.46 2.65 3.37
CA GLN A 146 0.32 3.63 2.61
C GLN A 146 -0.58 4.78 2.11
N PRO A 147 -0.01 5.96 1.81
CA PRO A 147 -0.75 7.03 1.15
C PRO A 147 -1.18 6.63 -0.26
N LEU A 148 -2.40 6.98 -0.63
CA LEU A 148 -2.96 6.82 -1.97
C LEU A 148 -3.36 8.19 -2.51
N GLN A 149 -2.91 8.54 -3.71
CA GLN A 149 -3.26 9.79 -4.38
C GLN A 149 -4.56 9.65 -5.16
N LEU A 150 -5.52 10.56 -4.97
CA LEU A 150 -6.69 10.65 -5.84
C LEU A 150 -6.34 11.41 -7.12
N THR A 151 -6.64 10.83 -8.29
CA THR A 151 -6.27 11.40 -9.58
C THR A 151 -7.47 11.63 -10.50
N GLY A 152 -7.46 12.74 -11.24
CA GLY A 152 -8.57 13.19 -12.09
C GLY A 152 -8.62 12.58 -13.49
N GLY A 153 -7.52 12.01 -14.00
CA GLY A 153 -7.47 11.35 -15.31
C GLY A 153 -7.50 12.28 -16.54
N PHE A 154 -7.47 13.60 -16.36
CA PHE A 154 -7.47 14.60 -17.45
C PHE A 154 -6.15 15.38 -17.51
N GLN A 155 -5.81 15.92 -18.68
CA GLN A 155 -4.71 16.86 -18.84
C GLN A 155 -5.28 18.27 -19.01
N THR A 156 -5.46 18.99 -17.90
CA THR A 156 -5.98 20.36 -17.88
C THR A 156 -4.89 21.40 -18.13
N VAL A 157 -3.61 21.06 -17.98
CA VAL A 157 -2.48 21.95 -18.25
C VAL A 157 -1.52 21.35 -19.26
N ASN A 158 -0.77 22.22 -19.94
CA ASN A 158 0.21 21.89 -20.97
C ASN A 158 1.56 21.40 -20.38
N ASN A 159 1.55 20.46 -19.43
CA ASN A 159 2.80 19.97 -18.83
C ASN A 159 2.73 18.60 -18.12
N SER A 160 1.72 17.77 -18.32
CA SER A 160 1.63 16.53 -17.54
C SER A 160 1.45 15.30 -18.41
N ASN A 161 2.55 14.63 -18.80
CA ASN A 161 2.47 13.24 -19.27
C ASN A 161 2.02 12.27 -18.14
N SER A 162 1.85 12.79 -16.93
CA SER A 162 1.14 12.19 -15.82
C SER A 162 -0.32 12.65 -15.81
N THR A 163 -1.26 11.83 -16.30
CA THR A 163 -2.71 12.05 -16.15
C THR A 163 -3.17 12.09 -14.68
N GLY A 164 -2.27 11.73 -13.75
CA GLY A 164 -2.43 11.87 -12.31
C GLY A 164 -2.14 13.26 -11.76
N ALA A 165 -1.40 14.11 -12.49
CA ALA A 165 -0.89 15.37 -11.96
C ALA A 165 -1.96 16.47 -11.85
N THR A 166 -3.09 16.39 -12.54
CA THR A 166 -4.08 17.49 -12.53
C THR A 166 -5.02 17.46 -11.33
N GLY A 167 -4.91 16.45 -10.46
CA GLY A 167 -5.63 16.34 -9.19
C GLY A 167 -7.15 16.17 -9.36
N VAL A 168 -7.87 16.38 -8.26
CA VAL A 168 -9.34 16.27 -8.17
C VAL A 168 -9.93 17.52 -7.54
N VAL A 169 -11.24 17.69 -7.57
CA VAL A 169 -11.96 18.77 -6.90
C VAL A 169 -12.99 18.15 -5.97
N LEU A 170 -12.95 18.48 -4.68
CA LEU A 170 -14.02 18.06 -3.76
C LEU A 170 -15.31 18.86 -4.05
N ALA A 171 -16.45 18.19 -3.95
CA ALA A 171 -17.73 18.85 -4.06
C ALA A 171 -17.92 19.88 -2.93
N PRO A 172 -18.73 20.93 -3.13
CA PRO A 172 -18.97 21.94 -2.10
C PRO A 172 -19.42 21.32 -0.76
N GLY A 173 -18.71 21.64 0.32
CA GLY A 173 -19.00 21.14 1.67
C GLY A 173 -18.41 19.77 2.01
N VAL A 174 -17.75 19.10 1.07
CA VAL A 174 -17.07 17.81 1.30
C VAL A 174 -15.64 18.04 1.76
N THR A 175 -15.23 17.31 2.81
CA THR A 175 -13.88 17.39 3.38
C THR A 175 -13.08 16.13 3.07
N LEU A 176 -11.75 16.23 3.12
CA LEU A 176 -10.88 15.07 2.94
C LEU A 176 -11.12 14.00 4.02
N ASP A 177 -11.42 14.40 5.26
CA ASP A 177 -11.72 13.49 6.36
C ASP A 177 -12.99 12.67 6.10
N GLN A 178 -14.01 13.30 5.51
CA GLN A 178 -15.22 12.60 5.09
C GLN A 178 -14.91 11.55 4.02
N ILE A 179 -14.07 11.88 3.04
CA ILE A 179 -13.62 10.91 2.03
C ILE A 179 -12.84 9.77 2.70
N GLN A 180 -11.90 10.07 3.60
CA GLN A 180 -11.13 9.05 4.34
C GLN A 180 -12.06 8.11 5.12
N GLN A 181 -13.11 8.62 5.75
CA GLN A 181 -14.10 7.78 6.44
C GLN A 181 -14.85 6.86 5.48
N MET A 182 -15.20 7.34 4.28
CA MET A 182 -15.82 6.51 3.24
C MET A 182 -14.87 5.42 2.73
N PHE A 183 -13.56 5.64 2.72
CA PHE A 183 -12.54 4.62 2.43
C PHE A 183 -12.36 3.61 3.58
N ASN A 184 -12.73 3.97 4.81
CA ASN A 184 -12.73 3.05 5.95
C ASN A 184 -13.95 2.12 6.00
N ALA A 185 -14.93 2.28 5.09
CA ALA A 185 -16.11 1.44 4.99
C ALA A 185 -15.76 -0.06 4.87
N PRO A 186 -16.64 -0.97 5.34
CA PRO A 186 -16.44 -2.40 5.22
C PRO A 186 -16.36 -2.83 3.75
N LEU A 187 -15.67 -3.93 3.48
CA LEU A 187 -15.54 -4.48 2.14
C LEU A 187 -16.87 -5.08 1.67
N ILE A 188 -17.33 -4.67 0.49
CA ILE A 188 -18.62 -5.10 -0.07
C ILE A 188 -18.40 -5.93 -1.33
N ARG A 189 -19.26 -6.93 -1.56
CA ARG A 189 -19.27 -7.68 -2.82
C ARG A 189 -19.67 -6.78 -3.97
N LEU A 190 -18.96 -6.89 -5.09
CA LEU A 190 -19.30 -6.15 -6.29
C LEU A 190 -20.62 -6.70 -6.87
N THR A 191 -21.54 -5.80 -7.20
CA THR A 191 -22.83 -6.13 -7.81
C THR A 191 -23.11 -5.15 -8.94
N GLY A 192 -23.76 -5.61 -10.01
CA GLY A 192 -24.23 -4.76 -11.11
C GLY A 192 -23.19 -4.28 -12.13
N ARG A 193 -21.90 -4.66 -12.02
CA ARG A 193 -20.88 -4.30 -13.02
C ARG A 193 -20.95 -5.16 -14.30
N PRO A 194 -20.56 -4.63 -15.48
CA PRO A 194 -20.56 -5.38 -16.73
C PRO A 194 -19.69 -6.65 -16.63
N ALA A 195 -20.17 -7.74 -17.23
CA ALA A 195 -19.44 -9.01 -17.27
C ALA A 195 -18.02 -8.83 -17.83
N GLY A 196 -17.03 -9.47 -17.22
CA GLY A 196 -15.62 -9.39 -17.62
C GLY A 196 -14.85 -8.17 -17.12
N THR A 197 -15.50 -7.22 -16.43
CA THR A 197 -14.80 -6.05 -15.85
C THR A 197 -14.28 -6.29 -14.44
N THR A 198 -14.85 -7.25 -13.72
CA THR A 198 -14.47 -7.61 -12.36
C THR A 198 -14.60 -9.10 -12.12
N THR A 199 -13.82 -9.63 -11.17
CA THR A 199 -13.86 -11.04 -10.77
C THR A 199 -14.54 -11.21 -9.40
N ASP A 200 -15.08 -12.41 -9.13
CA ASP A 200 -15.77 -12.72 -7.85
C ASP A 200 -14.86 -12.63 -6.61
N ILE A 201 -13.56 -12.54 -6.81
CA ILE A 201 -12.56 -12.38 -5.75
C ILE A 201 -12.32 -10.90 -5.39
N GLN A 202 -12.68 -9.96 -6.27
CA GLN A 202 -12.54 -8.52 -6.02
C GLN A 202 -13.64 -7.99 -5.09
N ARG A 203 -13.35 -6.89 -4.40
CA ARG A 203 -14.30 -6.23 -3.49
C ARG A 203 -14.34 -4.73 -3.75
N LEU A 204 -15.45 -4.11 -3.38
CA LEU A 204 -15.52 -2.67 -3.23
C LEU A 204 -14.95 -2.30 -1.86
N ALA A 205 -13.97 -1.41 -1.85
CA ALA A 205 -13.21 -1.00 -0.66
C ALA A 205 -13.58 0.39 -0.14
N VAL A 206 -14.61 0.99 -0.72
CA VAL A 206 -15.14 2.32 -0.39
C VAL A 206 -16.64 2.21 -0.12
N ASP A 207 -17.19 3.20 0.58
CA ASP A 207 -18.63 3.35 0.73
C ASP A 207 -19.29 3.40 -0.67
N PRO A 208 -20.34 2.61 -0.94
CA PRO A 208 -21.05 2.62 -2.22
C PRO A 208 -21.53 4.01 -2.65
N LYS A 209 -21.81 4.93 -1.71
CA LYS A 209 -22.17 6.31 -2.02
C LYS A 209 -21.05 7.08 -2.72
N LEU A 210 -19.79 6.68 -2.53
CA LEU A 210 -18.65 7.27 -3.22
C LEU A 210 -18.53 6.84 -4.68
N VAL A 211 -19.33 5.86 -5.11
CA VAL A 211 -19.34 5.35 -6.48
C VAL A 211 -20.64 5.75 -7.18
N GLY A 212 -20.51 6.39 -8.34
CA GLY A 212 -21.64 6.76 -9.19
C GLY A 212 -22.25 5.55 -9.90
N SER A 213 -23.42 5.74 -10.51
CA SER A 213 -24.11 4.69 -11.29
C SER A 213 -23.31 4.21 -12.51
N ASP A 214 -22.32 4.96 -12.95
CA ASP A 214 -21.39 4.62 -14.03
C ASP A 214 -20.10 3.93 -13.54
N PHE A 215 -20.06 3.55 -12.26
CA PHE A 215 -18.95 2.89 -11.56
C PHE A 215 -17.70 3.74 -11.34
N ARG A 216 -17.76 5.04 -11.64
CA ARG A 216 -16.70 6.03 -11.36
C ARG A 216 -16.92 6.68 -9.99
N ALA A 217 -16.04 7.57 -9.57
CA ALA A 217 -16.29 8.35 -8.35
C ALA A 217 -17.57 9.20 -8.50
N ASN A 218 -18.38 9.24 -7.44
CA ASN A 218 -19.62 9.99 -7.42
C ASN A 218 -19.33 11.51 -7.39
N PRO A 219 -19.82 12.29 -8.39
CA PRO A 219 -19.61 13.73 -8.45
C PRO A 219 -20.19 14.53 -7.27
N ALA A 220 -21.10 13.94 -6.48
CA ALA A 220 -21.58 14.54 -5.24
C ALA A 220 -20.49 14.64 -4.16
N PHE A 221 -19.37 13.93 -4.32
CA PHE A 221 -18.25 13.91 -3.38
C PHE A 221 -16.94 14.36 -4.03
N ILE A 222 -16.58 13.74 -5.15
CA ILE A 222 -15.31 13.96 -5.82
C ILE A 222 -15.57 14.18 -7.31
N LEU A 223 -15.09 15.30 -7.82
CA LEU A 223 -15.15 15.63 -9.24
C LEU A 223 -13.73 15.56 -9.82
N PRO A 224 -13.56 15.04 -11.04
CA PRO A 224 -12.31 15.22 -11.76
C PRO A 224 -12.14 16.69 -12.15
N ASN A 225 -10.90 17.20 -12.12
CA ASN A 225 -10.64 18.52 -12.68
C ASN A 225 -10.66 18.44 -14.22
N LYS A 226 -11.59 19.16 -14.86
CA LYS A 226 -11.74 19.23 -16.32
C LYS A 226 -11.48 20.61 -16.89
N THR A 227 -11.25 21.62 -16.05
CA THR A 227 -11.16 23.01 -16.48
C THR A 227 -9.79 23.29 -17.11
N PRO A 228 -9.71 23.60 -18.43
CA PRO A 228 -8.44 23.89 -19.07
C PRO A 228 -7.72 25.08 -18.41
N GLY A 229 -6.40 24.97 -18.26
CA GLY A 229 -5.54 25.97 -17.62
C GLY A 229 -5.57 25.96 -16.09
N SER A 230 -6.27 25.02 -15.45
CA SER A 230 -6.38 24.97 -13.98
C SER A 230 -5.78 23.69 -13.39
N PHE A 231 -5.25 23.80 -12.17
CA PHE A 231 -4.84 22.65 -11.35
C PHE A 231 -5.97 22.25 -10.39
N GLY A 232 -6.14 20.95 -10.20
CA GLY A 232 -6.99 20.40 -9.15
C GLY A 232 -6.21 20.23 -7.85
N GLN A 233 -6.91 19.79 -6.81
CA GLN A 233 -6.37 19.50 -5.50
C GLN A 233 -5.61 18.17 -5.52
N GLN A 234 -4.38 18.16 -5.00
CA GLN A 234 -3.59 16.94 -4.78
C GLN A 234 -4.00 16.33 -3.44
N LEU A 235 -4.96 15.40 -3.49
CA LEU A 235 -5.50 14.78 -2.28
C LEU A 235 -4.90 13.40 -2.06
N PHE A 236 -4.48 13.15 -0.84
CA PHE A 236 -3.92 11.88 -0.40
C PHE A 236 -4.77 11.32 0.73
N ILE A 237 -5.20 10.08 0.57
CA ILE A 237 -5.89 9.29 1.59
C ILE A 237 -4.96 8.17 2.04
N ARG A 238 -5.24 7.52 3.16
CA ARG A 238 -4.51 6.32 3.58
C ARG A 238 -5.30 5.07 3.27
N ASP A 239 -4.59 4.06 2.77
CA ASP A 239 -5.11 2.70 2.62
C ASP A 239 -5.48 2.09 3.99
N LYS A 240 -6.16 0.95 3.97
CA LYS A 240 -6.48 0.18 5.16
C LYS A 240 -5.21 -0.38 5.81
N ASN A 241 -5.23 -0.46 7.13
CA ASN A 241 -4.16 -1.09 7.89
C ASN A 241 -4.17 -2.60 7.64
N THR A 242 -2.99 -3.22 7.74
CA THR A 242 -2.85 -4.67 7.60
C THR A 242 -2.15 -5.27 8.80
N PHE A 243 -2.47 -6.52 9.10
CA PHE A 243 -1.71 -7.30 10.07
C PHE A 243 -1.51 -8.73 9.58
N GLN A 244 -0.54 -9.40 10.16
CA GLN A 244 -0.34 -10.84 10.06
C GLN A 244 0.08 -11.36 11.42
N TRP A 245 -0.52 -12.50 11.78
CA TRP A 245 -0.17 -13.20 13.00
C TRP A 245 0.13 -14.64 12.64
N ASP A 246 1.39 -15.03 12.84
CA ASP A 246 1.85 -16.40 12.69
C ASP A 246 2.11 -16.97 14.09
N MET A 247 1.79 -18.24 14.27
CA MET A 247 2.05 -18.95 15.51
C MET A 247 2.73 -20.28 15.23
N SER A 248 3.56 -20.72 16.16
CA SER A 248 4.09 -22.07 16.17
C SER A 248 3.90 -22.69 17.54
N ILE A 249 3.78 -24.00 17.55
CA ILE A 249 3.68 -24.79 18.76
C ILE A 249 4.66 -25.95 18.60
N MET A 250 5.51 -26.14 19.60
CA MET A 250 6.49 -27.21 19.66
C MET A 250 6.32 -27.98 20.95
N LYS A 251 6.54 -29.29 20.86
CA LYS A 251 6.61 -30.17 22.02
C LYS A 251 7.74 -31.17 21.88
N HIS A 252 8.46 -31.33 22.98
CA HIS A 252 9.54 -32.31 23.11
C HIS A 252 9.05 -33.50 23.96
N PHE A 253 9.09 -34.70 23.40
CA PHE A 253 8.79 -35.95 24.08
C PHE A 253 10.07 -36.77 24.26
N LYS A 254 10.39 -37.13 25.50
CA LYS A 254 11.38 -38.18 25.77
C LYS A 254 10.66 -39.52 25.75
N ILE A 255 10.95 -40.37 24.77
CA ILE A 255 10.34 -41.70 24.63
C ILE A 255 11.18 -42.72 25.42
N LEU A 256 12.49 -42.72 25.20
CA LEU A 256 13.49 -43.53 25.91
C LEU A 256 14.65 -42.64 26.35
N GLU A 257 15.65 -43.22 27.03
CA GLU A 257 16.84 -42.48 27.47
C GLU A 257 17.67 -41.91 26.31
N SER A 258 17.71 -42.61 25.17
CA SER A 258 18.37 -42.16 23.94
C SER A 258 17.41 -41.64 22.86
N THR A 259 16.10 -41.84 23.01
CA THR A 259 15.12 -41.51 21.96
C THR A 259 14.24 -40.31 22.30
N GLN A 260 14.27 -39.29 21.44
CA GLN A 260 13.46 -38.07 21.55
C GLN A 260 12.59 -37.88 20.31
N LEU A 261 11.33 -37.50 20.52
CA LEU A 261 10.38 -37.10 19.48
C LEU A 261 10.02 -35.64 19.66
N ASP A 262 10.29 -34.83 18.64
CA ASP A 262 9.89 -33.43 18.57
C ASP A 262 8.71 -33.26 17.62
N LEU A 263 7.60 -32.76 18.14
CA LEU A 263 6.44 -32.39 17.33
C LEU A 263 6.41 -30.87 17.18
N PHE A 264 6.20 -30.42 15.95
CA PHE A 264 6.08 -29.01 15.60
C PHE A 264 4.86 -28.79 14.70
N ALA A 265 4.10 -27.76 15.02
CA ALA A 265 3.02 -27.23 14.20
C ALA A 265 3.23 -25.72 14.00
N GLY A 266 3.36 -25.27 12.77
CA GLY A 266 3.42 -23.87 12.39
C GLY A 266 2.17 -23.45 11.64
N LEU A 267 1.60 -22.30 11.99
CA LEU A 267 0.46 -21.69 11.35
C LEU A 267 0.87 -20.31 10.84
N THR A 268 0.88 -20.12 9.52
CA THR A 268 0.97 -18.78 8.93
C THR A 268 -0.42 -18.19 8.79
N ASN A 269 -0.57 -16.89 9.07
CA ASN A 269 -1.86 -16.22 9.14
C ASN A 269 -2.90 -17.01 9.97
N LEU A 270 -2.61 -17.18 11.26
CA LEU A 270 -3.41 -17.89 12.25
C LEU A 270 -4.91 -17.53 12.16
N LEU A 271 -5.20 -16.23 12.09
CA LEU A 271 -6.56 -15.70 12.05
C LEU A 271 -7.21 -15.77 10.66
N ASN A 272 -6.49 -16.26 9.65
CA ASN A 272 -6.90 -16.25 8.25
C ASN A 272 -7.37 -14.86 7.80
N HIS A 273 -6.70 -13.80 8.30
CA HIS A 273 -7.03 -12.42 7.98
C HIS A 273 -6.56 -12.09 6.55
N PRO A 274 -7.46 -11.78 5.61
CA PRO A 274 -7.07 -11.51 4.24
C PRO A 274 -6.35 -10.15 4.13
N ARG A 275 -5.31 -10.11 3.31
CA ARG A 275 -4.67 -8.85 2.92
C ARG A 275 -5.20 -8.40 1.58
N TRP A 276 -5.57 -7.14 1.51
CA TRP A 276 -6.09 -6.51 0.32
C TRP A 276 -5.18 -5.37 -0.09
N ALA A 277 -5.12 -5.11 -1.39
CA ALA A 277 -4.41 -3.98 -1.94
C ALA A 277 -5.21 -3.41 -3.12
N TYR A 278 -5.17 -2.10 -3.27
CA TYR A 278 -5.57 -1.47 -4.51
C TYR A 278 -4.62 -1.90 -5.63
N GLY A 279 -5.17 -2.29 -6.78
CA GLY A 279 -4.37 -2.60 -7.96
C GLY A 279 -3.81 -1.33 -8.57
N ASP A 280 -2.57 -1.39 -9.03
CA ASP A 280 -1.97 -0.30 -9.82
C ASP A 280 -2.74 -0.14 -11.13
N THR A 281 -3.35 1.03 -11.35
CA THR A 281 -3.99 1.35 -12.63
C THR A 281 -2.93 1.87 -13.59
N THR A 282 -2.71 1.14 -14.68
CA THR A 282 -1.76 1.48 -15.74
C THR A 282 -1.85 2.97 -16.14
N GLY A 283 -0.69 3.63 -16.19
CA GLY A 283 -0.58 5.05 -16.55
C GLY A 283 -0.76 6.05 -15.39
N THR A 284 -0.83 5.58 -14.14
CA THR A 284 -0.88 6.43 -12.93
C THR A 284 0.36 6.12 -12.06
N PRO A 285 0.90 7.06 -11.27
CA PRO A 285 1.98 6.72 -10.33
C PRO A 285 1.53 5.62 -9.36
N PRO A 286 2.43 4.71 -8.93
CA PRO A 286 2.07 3.67 -7.98
C PRO A 286 1.45 4.28 -6.71
N GLY A 287 0.41 3.64 -6.18
CA GLY A 287 -0.37 4.20 -5.08
C GLY A 287 -1.31 5.34 -5.49
N SER A 288 -1.88 5.29 -6.70
CA SER A 288 -2.87 6.28 -7.14
C SER A 288 -4.21 5.65 -7.50
N LEU A 289 -5.30 6.39 -7.31
CA LEU A 289 -6.68 6.00 -7.62
C LEU A 289 -7.31 7.00 -8.57
N ASN A 290 -7.51 6.57 -9.81
CA ASN A 290 -8.17 7.38 -10.83
C ASN A 290 -9.69 7.42 -10.62
N VAL A 291 -10.20 8.61 -10.29
CA VAL A 291 -11.63 8.84 -10.01
C VAL A 291 -12.52 8.69 -11.25
N THR A 292 -11.92 8.71 -12.44
CA THR A 292 -12.61 8.48 -13.72
C THR A 292 -12.53 7.03 -14.19
N SER A 293 -11.81 6.16 -13.47
CA SER A 293 -11.79 4.74 -13.79
C SER A 293 -13.13 4.10 -13.43
N THR A 294 -13.65 3.23 -14.31
CA THR A 294 -14.80 2.38 -14.01
C THR A 294 -14.49 1.32 -12.96
N SER A 295 -13.21 1.15 -12.60
CA SER A 295 -12.74 0.31 -11.48
C SER A 295 -12.50 1.10 -10.19
N PHE A 296 -12.90 2.37 -10.10
CA PHE A 296 -12.69 3.19 -8.91
C PHE A 296 -13.20 2.50 -7.64
N GLY A 297 -12.41 2.58 -6.57
CA GLY A 297 -12.71 1.99 -5.27
C GLY A 297 -12.63 0.47 -5.20
N VAL A 298 -12.20 -0.22 -6.26
CA VAL A 298 -12.10 -1.69 -6.28
C VAL A 298 -10.69 -2.17 -5.99
N ILE A 299 -10.61 -3.19 -5.14
CA ILE A 299 -9.39 -3.86 -4.73
C ILE A 299 -9.29 -5.24 -5.37
N ASN A 300 -8.04 -5.70 -5.55
CA ASN A 300 -7.74 -7.02 -6.10
C ASN A 300 -8.16 -8.15 -5.18
N GLY A 301 -8.00 -9.39 -5.64
CA GLY A 301 -8.27 -10.58 -4.83
C GLY A 301 -7.47 -10.60 -3.52
N PRO A 302 -7.98 -11.27 -2.46
CA PRO A 302 -7.29 -11.34 -1.19
C PRO A 302 -6.00 -12.16 -1.32
N THR A 303 -4.98 -11.74 -0.57
CA THR A 303 -3.69 -12.43 -0.44
C THR A 303 -3.44 -12.85 1.00
N GLY A 304 -2.40 -13.67 1.22
CA GLY A 304 -2.02 -14.16 2.54
C GLY A 304 -2.92 -15.29 3.02
N SER A 305 -2.97 -16.41 2.30
CA SER A 305 -3.71 -17.59 2.75
C SER A 305 -3.10 -18.19 4.02
N ARG A 306 -3.95 -18.74 4.88
CA ARG A 306 -3.48 -19.55 6.02
C ARG A 306 -2.83 -20.83 5.52
N SER A 307 -1.62 -21.11 6.00
CA SER A 307 -0.96 -22.41 5.78
C SER A 307 -0.60 -23.05 7.11
N ILE A 308 -0.67 -24.38 7.15
CA ILE A 308 -0.32 -25.19 8.31
C ILE A 308 0.83 -26.11 7.91
N ASN A 309 1.92 -26.05 8.67
CA ASN A 309 3.09 -26.92 8.51
C ASN A 309 3.19 -27.81 9.73
N LEU A 310 3.19 -29.13 9.51
CA LEU A 310 3.40 -30.12 10.58
C LEU A 310 4.74 -30.80 10.35
N ARG A 311 5.52 -30.94 11.41
CA ARG A 311 6.81 -31.63 11.39
C ARG A 311 6.93 -32.52 12.62
N ALA A 312 7.45 -33.72 12.41
CA ALA A 312 7.88 -34.62 13.47
C ALA A 312 9.35 -34.99 13.22
N THR A 313 10.19 -34.86 14.25
CA THR A 313 11.59 -35.26 14.19
C THR A 313 11.84 -36.31 15.26
N LEU A 314 12.38 -37.46 14.87
CA LEU A 314 12.81 -38.52 15.78
C LEU A 314 14.33 -38.54 15.83
N SER A 315 14.90 -38.43 17.02
CA SER A 315 16.34 -38.50 17.29
C SER A 315 16.63 -39.70 18.17
N PHE A 316 17.74 -40.40 17.89
CA PHE A 316 18.19 -41.63 18.56
C PHE A 316 19.64 -41.50 19.04
#